data_AF-A0A496SK65-F1
#
_entry.id   AF-A0A496SK65-F1
#
_cell.length_a   1.000
_cell.length_b   1.000
_cell.length_c   1.000
_cell.angle_alpha   90.00
_cell.angle_beta   90.00
_cell.angle_gamma   90.00
#
_symmetry.space_group_name_H-M   'P 1'
#
loop_
_entity.id
_entity.type
_entity.pdbx_description
1 polymer ?
#
loop_
_entity_poly.entity_id
_entity_poly.type
_entity_poly.pdbx_seq_one_letter_code
_entity_poly.pdbx_strand_id
1 'polypeptide(L)'
;MKNRERFLNTLNFKPVDRLPVIEWANWWDKTIDRWKKEGLPNDLVDPVEIREYFGLDRGRQWWIGTKKPTFPSVDHQTPPEVSLRTYLRLLNEYCRKAAR
;
A
#
# COMPACT_ATOMS: atom_id res chain seq x y z
N MET A 1 -7.79 24.11 7.21
CA MET A 1 -8.87 23.33 6.56
C MET A 1 -8.98 21.94 7.19
N LYS A 2 -10.18 21.33 7.28
CA LYS A 2 -10.29 19.93 7.75
C LYS A 2 -9.72 18.96 6.71
N ASN A 3 -9.17 17.82 7.14
CA ASN A 3 -8.57 16.82 6.24
C ASN A 3 -9.52 16.38 5.09
N ARG A 4 -10.77 16.01 5.41
CA ARG A 4 -11.78 15.63 4.41
C ARG A 4 -12.09 16.77 3.42
N GLU A 5 -12.17 17.99 3.92
CA GLU A 5 -12.46 19.17 3.10
C GLU A 5 -11.29 19.45 2.13
N ARG A 6 -10.05 19.39 2.61
CA ARG A 6 -8.85 19.50 1.76
C ARG A 6 -8.83 18.47 0.66
N PHE A 7 -9.09 17.21 1.01
CA PHE A 7 -9.14 16.12 0.03
C PHE A 7 -10.20 16.37 -1.04
N LEU A 8 -11.44 16.70 -0.64
CA LEU A 8 -12.52 16.97 -1.58
C LEU A 8 -12.26 18.21 -2.44
N ASN A 9 -11.75 19.29 -1.85
CA ASN A 9 -11.44 20.52 -2.59
C ASN A 9 -10.33 20.29 -3.62
N THR A 10 -9.30 19.52 -3.26
CA THR A 10 -8.23 19.13 -4.18
C THR A 10 -8.79 18.40 -5.40
N LEU A 11 -9.64 17.38 -5.19
CA LEU A 11 -10.24 16.61 -6.29
C LEU A 11 -11.25 17.40 -7.13
N ASN A 12 -11.79 18.50 -6.59
CA ASN A 12 -12.73 19.38 -7.28
C ASN A 12 -12.08 20.68 -7.77
N PHE A 13 -10.75 20.77 -7.79
CA PHE A 13 -10.00 21.96 -8.25
C PHE A 13 -10.41 23.26 -7.53
N LYS A 14 -10.75 23.17 -6.25
CA LYS A 14 -11.06 24.32 -5.38
C LYS A 14 -9.82 24.75 -4.60
N PRO A 15 -9.76 26.01 -4.10
CA PRO A 15 -8.68 26.46 -3.23
C PRO A 15 -8.50 25.57 -1.99
N VAL A 16 -7.24 25.34 -1.61
CA VAL A 16 -6.84 24.55 -0.43
C VAL A 16 -5.72 25.26 0.32
N ASP A 17 -5.59 24.97 1.62
CA ASP A 17 -4.52 25.51 2.48
C ASP A 17 -3.15 24.89 2.19
N ARG A 18 -3.13 23.61 1.76
CA ARG A 18 -1.99 22.90 1.18
C ARG A 18 -2.50 21.70 0.38
N LEU A 19 -1.63 21.09 -0.44
CA LEU A 19 -1.95 19.81 -1.07
C LEU A 19 -2.02 18.69 -0.01
N PRO A 20 -2.88 17.66 -0.19
CA PRO A 20 -2.88 16.47 0.65
C PRO A 20 -1.54 15.73 0.58
N VAL A 21 -1.05 15.27 1.73
CA VAL A 21 0.17 14.44 1.84
C VAL A 21 -0.24 13.12 2.47
N ILE A 22 -0.27 12.06 1.66
CA ILE A 22 -0.80 10.75 2.05
C ILE A 22 0.33 9.72 2.04
N GLU A 23 0.44 8.96 3.12
CA GLU A 23 1.27 7.75 3.17
C GLU A 23 0.41 6.54 2.78
N TRP A 24 0.79 5.85 1.70
CA TRP A 24 0.04 4.75 1.09
C TRP A 24 0.47 3.36 1.58
N ALA A 25 1.69 3.21 2.10
CA ALA A 25 2.28 1.95 2.50
C ALA A 25 2.12 1.70 4.01
N ASN A 26 0.91 1.34 4.45
CA ASN A 26 0.59 1.12 5.88
C ASN A 26 1.34 -0.06 6.53
N TRP A 27 1.99 -0.90 5.74
CA TRP A 27 2.57 -2.18 6.13
C TRP A 27 4.11 -2.17 6.23
N TRP A 28 4.74 -0.99 6.17
CA TRP A 28 6.20 -0.88 6.15
C TRP A 28 6.79 -0.84 7.56
N ASP A 29 6.84 -2.01 8.18
CA ASP A 29 7.38 -2.25 9.53
C ASP A 29 8.81 -1.68 9.73
N LYS A 30 9.72 -1.92 8.79
CA LYS A 30 11.12 -1.47 8.89
C LYS A 30 11.26 0.05 9.02
N THR A 31 10.39 0.80 8.35
CA THR A 31 10.38 2.26 8.41
C THR A 31 9.90 2.72 9.78
N ILE A 32 8.83 2.10 10.29
CA ILE A 32 8.31 2.40 11.64
C ILE A 32 9.35 2.05 12.71
N ASP A 33 10.02 0.91 12.60
CA ASP A 33 11.10 0.50 13.52
C ASP A 33 12.27 1.49 13.51
N ARG A 34 12.61 2.06 12.36
CA ARG A 34 13.62 3.11 12.23
C ARG A 34 13.14 4.39 12.91
N TRP A 35 11.93 4.84 12.63
CA TRP A 35 11.35 6.04 13.23
C TRP A 35 11.25 5.97 14.75
N LYS A 36 10.94 4.79 15.33
CA LYS A 36 10.96 4.58 16.78
C LYS A 36 12.34 4.85 17.40
N LYS A 37 13.41 4.50 16.70
CA LYS A 37 14.79 4.82 17.12
C LYS A 37 15.13 6.30 16.94
N GLU A 38 14.43 6.99 16.05
CA GLU A 38 14.61 8.42 15.72
C GLU A 38 13.72 9.37 16.54
N GLY A 39 12.84 8.84 17.40
CA GLY A 39 12.02 9.64 18.34
C GLY A 39 10.51 9.48 18.18
N LEU A 40 10.03 8.61 17.29
CA LEU A 40 8.61 8.23 17.27
C LEU A 40 8.25 7.50 18.57
N PRO A 41 7.17 7.87 19.27
CA PRO A 41 6.74 7.19 20.50
C PRO A 41 6.55 5.68 20.28
N ASN A 42 7.08 4.86 21.19
CA ASN A 42 7.10 3.41 21.04
C ASN A 42 5.71 2.77 21.13
N ASP A 43 4.81 3.41 21.86
CA ASP A 43 3.39 3.07 22.03
C ASP A 43 2.54 3.42 20.81
N LEU A 44 3.05 4.23 19.88
CA LEU A 44 2.38 4.55 18.62
C LEU A 44 2.58 3.39 17.63
N VAL A 45 1.52 2.61 17.45
CA VAL A 45 1.52 1.42 16.58
C VAL A 45 0.53 1.56 15.43
N ASP A 46 -0.60 2.26 15.63
CA ASP A 46 -1.60 2.41 14.57
C ASP A 46 -1.06 3.34 13.46
N PRO A 47 -1.02 2.90 12.19
CA PRO A 47 -0.50 3.70 11.10
C PRO A 47 -1.22 5.04 10.91
N VAL A 48 -2.50 5.16 11.26
CA VAL A 48 -3.24 6.43 11.14
C VAL A 48 -2.75 7.42 12.20
N GLU A 49 -2.53 6.96 13.43
CA GLU A 49 -1.98 7.79 14.50
C GLU A 49 -0.54 8.24 14.20
N ILE A 50 0.28 7.36 13.60
CA ILE A 50 1.63 7.71 13.13
C ILE A 50 1.58 8.85 12.09
N ARG A 51 0.62 8.81 11.15
CA ARG A 51 0.43 9.91 10.18
C ARG A 51 0.05 11.22 10.87
N GLU A 52 -0.83 11.15 11.86
CA GLU A 52 -1.21 12.33 12.63
C GLU A 52 -0.02 12.94 13.37
N TYR A 53 0.83 12.10 13.96
CA TYR A 53 2.07 12.52 14.61
C TYR A 53 2.98 13.32 13.66
N PHE A 54 3.11 12.89 12.41
CA PHE A 54 3.90 13.59 11.38
C PHE A 54 3.15 14.72 10.66
N GLY A 55 1.91 15.04 11.04
CA GLY A 55 1.10 16.08 10.38
C GLY A 55 0.63 15.73 8.96
N LEU A 56 0.68 14.44 8.60
CA LEU A 56 0.19 13.92 7.33
C LEU A 56 -1.34 13.84 7.30
N ASP A 57 -1.90 13.72 6.11
CA ASP A 57 -3.34 13.54 5.95
C ASP A 57 -3.79 12.14 6.38
N ARG A 58 -4.82 12.10 7.23
CA ARG A 58 -5.40 10.85 7.73
C ARG A 58 -5.99 10.04 6.58
N GLY A 59 -5.59 8.78 6.49
CA GLY A 59 -6.18 7.80 5.58
C GLY A 59 -6.14 6.42 6.23
N ARG A 60 -7.30 5.74 6.32
CA ARG A 60 -7.37 4.35 6.81
C ARG A 60 -7.67 3.43 5.64
N GLN A 61 -6.78 2.48 5.42
CA GLN A 61 -6.93 1.44 4.42
C GLN A 61 -7.46 0.17 5.08
N TRP A 62 -8.40 -0.49 4.42
CA TRP A 62 -8.93 -1.79 4.82
C TRP A 62 -8.78 -2.76 3.66
N TRP A 63 -8.31 -3.98 3.96
CA TRP A 63 -8.31 -5.05 2.97
C TRP A 63 -9.59 -5.86 3.10
N ILE A 64 -10.51 -5.68 2.17
CA ILE A 64 -11.74 -6.46 2.10
C ILE A 64 -11.47 -7.64 1.16
N GLY A 65 -11.40 -8.84 1.72
CA GLY A 65 -11.22 -10.06 0.94
C GLY A 65 -12.40 -10.26 -0.03
N THR A 66 -12.11 -10.31 -1.33
CA THR A 66 -13.11 -10.56 -2.38
C THR A 66 -13.41 -12.04 -2.59
N LYS A 67 -12.71 -12.93 -1.88
CA LYS A 67 -12.78 -14.39 -2.04
C LYS A 67 -13.35 -15.03 -0.78
N LYS A 68 -14.25 -16.00 -0.97
CA LYS A 68 -14.63 -16.92 0.11
C LYS A 68 -13.45 -17.83 0.46
N PRO A 69 -13.35 -18.36 1.69
CA PRO A 69 -12.32 -19.35 2.04
C PRO A 69 -12.33 -20.60 1.14
N THR A 70 -13.48 -20.92 0.53
CA THR A 70 -13.66 -22.04 -0.41
C THR A 70 -13.30 -21.70 -1.86
N PHE A 71 -12.90 -20.47 -2.15
CA PHE A 71 -12.51 -20.08 -3.49
C PHE A 71 -11.19 -20.79 -3.85
N PRO A 72 -11.09 -21.47 -5.01
CA PRO A 72 -9.87 -22.16 -5.41
C PRO A 72 -8.67 -21.22 -5.33
N SER A 73 -7.68 -21.58 -4.52
CA SER A 73 -6.41 -20.87 -4.47
C SER A 73 -5.44 -21.45 -5.49
N VAL A 74 -4.50 -20.61 -5.88
CA VAL A 74 -3.42 -20.92 -6.79
C VAL A 74 -2.12 -20.65 -6.05
N ASP A 75 -1.06 -21.38 -6.39
CA ASP A 75 0.26 -21.25 -5.77
C ASP A 75 0.97 -19.92 -6.08
N HIS A 76 0.42 -19.09 -6.97
CA HIS A 76 0.92 -17.76 -7.35
C HIS A 76 -0.18 -16.88 -7.97
N GLN A 77 0.05 -15.57 -8.10
CA GLN A 77 -0.91 -14.60 -8.66
C GLN A 77 -1.05 -14.68 -10.20
N THR A 78 -1.41 -15.84 -10.73
CA THR A 78 -1.77 -16.04 -12.15
C THR A 78 -3.05 -16.86 -12.26
N PRO A 79 -3.69 -16.91 -13.44
CA PRO A 79 -4.85 -17.77 -13.66
C PRO A 79 -4.56 -19.23 -13.23
N PRO A 80 -5.55 -19.93 -12.65
CA PRO A 80 -5.37 -21.26 -12.07
C PRO A 80 -4.88 -22.33 -13.02
N GLU A 81 -5.00 -22.11 -14.33
CA GLU A 81 -4.53 -23.02 -15.37
C GLU A 81 -3.00 -22.96 -15.56
N VAL A 82 -2.34 -21.93 -15.02
CA VAL A 82 -0.88 -21.78 -15.06
C VAL A 82 -0.35 -22.13 -13.68
N SER A 83 0.54 -23.13 -13.60
CA SER A 83 1.28 -23.48 -12.37
C SER A 83 2.54 -22.64 -12.22
N LEU A 84 3.05 -22.48 -10.99
CA LEU A 84 4.26 -21.65 -10.74
C LEU A 84 5.45 -22.15 -11.58
N ARG A 85 5.55 -23.46 -11.73
CA ARG A 85 6.54 -24.11 -12.61
C ARG A 85 6.43 -23.64 -14.05
N THR A 86 5.20 -23.55 -14.58
CA THR A 86 4.93 -23.10 -15.95
C THR A 86 5.25 -21.62 -16.10
N TYR A 87 4.84 -20.80 -15.13
CA TYR A 87 5.15 -19.39 -15.09
C TYR A 87 6.66 -19.13 -15.11
N LEU A 88 7.44 -19.76 -14.22
CA LEU A 88 8.90 -19.59 -14.14
C LEU A 88 9.62 -20.03 -15.42
N ARG A 89 9.14 -21.12 -16.05
CA ARG A 89 9.68 -21.59 -17.34
C ARG A 89 9.51 -20.53 -18.42
N LEU A 90 8.29 -19.98 -18.57
CA LEU A 90 7.97 -18.97 -19.58
C LEU A 90 8.69 -17.66 -19.30
N LEU A 91 8.71 -17.21 -18.03
CA LEU A 91 9.44 -16.02 -17.61
C LEU A 91 10.92 -16.09 -18.05
N ASN A 92 11.61 -17.18 -17.74
CA ASN A 92 13.01 -17.36 -18.14
C ASN A 92 13.19 -17.39 -19.67
N GLU A 93 12.30 -18.05 -20.41
CA GLU A 93 12.33 -18.07 -21.87
C GLU A 93 12.22 -16.65 -22.46
N TYR A 94 11.22 -15.88 -22.03
CA TYR A 94 10.97 -14.55 -22.57
C TYR A 94 12.00 -13.51 -22.12
N CYS A 95 12.53 -13.58 -20.89
CA CYS A 95 13.64 -12.73 -20.46
C CYS A 95 14.88 -12.94 -21.34
N ARG A 96 15.21 -14.18 -21.69
CA ARG A 96 16.33 -14.49 -22.59
C ARG A 96 16.10 -14.00 -24.01
N LYS A 97 14.86 -14.11 -24.51
CA LYS A 97 14.48 -13.59 -25.84
C LYS A 97 14.56 -12.06 -25.89
N ALA A 98 14.15 -11.37 -24.82
CA ALA A 98 14.18 -9.91 -24.74
C ALA A 98 15.60 -9.32 -24.64
N ALA A 99 16.57 -10.11 -24.19
CA ALA A 99 17.98 -9.71 -24.09
C ALA A 99 18.80 -9.96 -25.38
N ARG A 100 18.17 -10.47 -26.45
CA ARG A 100 18.76 -10.67 -27.78
C ARG A 100 18.23 -9.64 -28.75
#